data_AF-A0A183STT3-F1
#
_entry.id   AF-A0A183STT3-F1
#
_cell.length_a   1.000
_cell.length_b   1.000
_cell.length_c   1.000
_cell.angle_alpha   90.00
_cell.angle_beta   90.00
_cell.angle_gamma   90.00
#
_symmetry.space_group_name_H-M   'P 1'
#
loop_
_entity.id
_entity.type
_entity.pdbx_description
1 polymer ?
#
loop_
_entity_poly.entity_id
_entity_poly.type
_entity_poly.pdbx_seq_one_letter_code
_entity_poly.pdbx_strand_id
1 'polypeptide(L)'
;MYLYMNPREITFAETLKPLSQIFVEQSSLFNTRFQCLQRCKRESDDFITYAGIVNRECGRFQVGSLTGEQIQCLIFICGLQFPMDADIRTRLLSQVQQNSTVTLQEMAAEC
;
A
#
# COMPACT_ATOMS: atom_id res chain seq x y z
N MET A 1 30.27 3.29 -0.11
CA MET A 1 31.39 4.24 -0.23
C MET A 1 30.82 5.66 -0.22
N TYR A 2 30.53 6.23 0.95
CA TYR A 2 30.15 7.64 1.12
C TYR A 2 31.31 8.35 1.84
N LEU A 3 32.36 8.63 1.10
CA LEU A 3 33.46 9.47 1.53
C LEU A 3 33.50 10.66 0.58
N TYR A 4 33.59 11.86 1.16
CA TYR A 4 33.68 13.17 0.51
C TYR A 4 32.37 13.85 0.05
N MET A 5 31.58 14.32 1.01
CA MET A 5 30.69 15.47 0.77
C MET A 5 30.89 16.47 1.90
N ASN A 6 31.09 17.75 1.56
CA ASN A 6 31.31 18.81 2.53
C ASN A 6 29.98 19.09 3.28
N PRO A 7 29.91 19.01 4.61
CA PRO A 7 28.66 19.18 5.36
C PRO A 7 27.98 20.54 5.16
N ARG A 8 28.72 21.55 4.66
CA ARG A 8 28.19 22.88 4.34
C ARG A 8 27.52 22.98 2.97
N GLU A 9 27.73 21.99 2.10
CA GLU A 9 27.23 21.97 0.71
C GLU A 9 26.07 20.99 0.52
N ILE A 10 25.80 20.13 1.50
CA ILE A 10 24.65 19.22 1.49
C ILE A 10 23.37 19.97 1.83
N THR A 11 22.40 19.89 0.92
CA THR A 11 21.04 20.38 1.15
C THR A 11 20.23 19.38 2.00
N PHE A 12 19.17 19.86 2.63
CA PHE A 12 18.25 19.01 3.40
C PHE A 12 17.70 17.84 2.58
N ALA A 13 17.38 18.06 1.30
CA ALA A 13 16.89 17.02 0.39
C ALA A 13 17.97 15.95 0.11
N GLU A 14 19.23 16.37 -0.04
CA GLU A 14 20.36 15.46 -0.26
C GLU A 14 20.69 14.63 0.98
N THR A 15 20.48 15.17 2.19
CA THR A 15 20.56 14.39 3.44
C THR A 15 19.40 13.40 3.57
N LEU A 16 18.18 13.82 3.20
CA LEU A 16 16.99 12.98 3.34
C LEU A 16 17.00 11.75 2.43
N LYS A 17 17.62 11.85 1.24
CA LYS A 17 17.64 10.76 0.26
C LYS A 17 18.32 9.46 0.75
N PRO A 18 19.55 9.47 1.29
CA PRO A 18 20.15 8.26 1.85
C PRO A 18 19.49 7.84 3.17
N LEU A 19 19.03 8.80 3.98
CA LEU A 19 18.32 8.49 5.23
C LEU A 19 17.00 7.76 4.95
N SER A 20 16.26 8.15 3.91
CA SER A 20 15.04 7.45 3.55
C SER A 20 15.32 6.03 3.05
N GLN A 21 16.41 5.82 2.30
CA GLN A 21 16.81 4.49 1.86
C GLN A 21 17.17 3.55 3.03
N ILE A 22 17.76 4.09 4.11
CA ILE A 22 18.18 3.29 5.28
C ILE A 22 17.04 3.09 6.28
N PHE A 23 16.21 4.11 6.51
CA PHE A 23 15.26 4.15 7.63
C PHE A 23 13.79 4.04 7.23
N VAL A 24 13.42 4.26 5.96
CA VAL A 24 12.04 4.03 5.51
C VAL A 24 11.86 2.55 5.21
N GLU A 25 10.76 1.99 5.69
CA GLU A 25 10.37 0.61 5.43
C GLU A 25 10.30 0.37 3.91
N GLN A 26 11.16 -0.53 3.41
CA GLN A 26 11.25 -0.91 1.99
C GLN A 26 10.14 -1.90 1.60
N SER A 27 8.91 -1.63 2.03
CA SER A 27 7.74 -2.38 1.62
C SER A 27 7.36 -1.97 0.19
N SER A 28 7.24 -2.94 -0.72
CA SER A 28 6.65 -2.67 -2.03
C SER A 28 5.27 -2.05 -1.86
N LEU A 29 4.86 -1.18 -2.79
CA LEU A 29 3.51 -0.62 -2.78
C LEU A 29 2.48 -1.74 -2.70
N PHE A 30 2.67 -2.83 -3.44
CA PHE A 30 1.85 -4.05 -3.37
C PHE A 30 1.67 -4.58 -1.94
N ASN A 31 2.78 -4.79 -1.20
CA ASN A 31 2.72 -5.27 0.18
C ASN A 31 2.01 -4.27 1.09
N THR A 32 2.27 -2.97 0.93
CA THR A 32 1.57 -1.92 1.67
C THR A 32 0.07 -1.94 1.39
N ARG A 33 -0.34 -2.11 0.12
CA ARG A 33 -1.77 -2.20 -0.25
C ARG A 33 -2.41 -3.44 0.35
N PHE A 34 -1.78 -4.58 0.21
CA PHE A 34 -2.27 -5.83 0.78
C PHE A 34 -2.48 -5.73 2.29
N GLN A 35 -1.47 -5.22 3.01
CA GLN A 35 -1.53 -5.08 4.46
C GLN A 35 -2.62 -4.09 4.90
N CYS A 36 -2.76 -2.95 4.21
CA CYS A 36 -3.82 -1.98 4.48
C CYS A 36 -5.21 -2.61 4.33
N LEU A 37 -5.42 -3.37 3.25
CA LEU A 37 -6.69 -4.02 2.91
C LEU A 37 -7.06 -5.17 3.87
N GLN A 38 -6.07 -5.75 4.56
CA GLN A 38 -6.26 -6.81 5.54
C GLN A 38 -6.48 -6.30 6.98
N ARG A 39 -6.43 -4.99 7.21
CA ARG A 39 -6.62 -4.47 8.57
C ARG A 39 -8.07 -4.63 9.00
N CYS A 40 -8.25 -5.42 10.05
CA CYS A 40 -9.46 -5.47 10.85
C CYS A 40 -9.18 -4.87 12.23
N LYS A 41 -10.19 -4.22 12.81
CA LYS A 41 -10.14 -3.77 14.20
C LYS A 41 -9.91 -4.97 15.11
N ARG A 42 -8.93 -4.92 16.01
CA ARG A 42 -8.76 -5.94 17.04
C ARG A 42 -9.79 -5.74 18.14
N GLU A 43 -10.14 -6.79 18.86
CA GLU A 43 -11.05 -6.69 20.01
C GLU A 43 -10.56 -5.66 21.04
N SER A 44 -9.25 -5.61 21.26
CA SER A 44 -8.58 -4.71 22.20
C SER A 44 -8.50 -3.23 21.77
N ASP A 45 -8.67 -2.93 20.49
CA ASP A 45 -8.50 -1.56 19.99
C ASP A 45 -9.73 -0.71 20.33
N ASP A 46 -9.54 0.52 20.80
CA ASP A 46 -10.63 1.51 20.78
C ASP A 46 -10.79 2.10 19.36
N PHE A 47 -11.92 2.76 19.11
CA PHE A 47 -12.21 3.33 17.78
C PHE A 47 -11.27 4.47 17.36
N ILE A 48 -10.75 5.25 18.30
CA ILE A 48 -9.82 6.36 18.00
C ILE A 48 -8.47 5.78 17.58
N THR A 49 -7.97 4.80 18.33
CA THR A 49 -6.76 4.05 17.99
C THR A 49 -6.90 3.39 16.63
N TYR A 50 -8.02 2.70 16.38
CA TYR A 50 -8.27 2.06 15.09
C TYR A 50 -8.35 3.07 13.93
N ALA A 51 -9.05 4.19 14.11
CA ALA A 51 -9.11 5.25 13.10
C ALA A 51 -7.73 5.84 12.80
N GLY A 52 -6.89 6.01 13.82
CA GLY A 52 -5.50 6.43 13.65
C GLY A 52 -4.67 5.44 12.83
N ILE A 53 -4.86 4.14 13.05
CA ILE A 53 -4.21 3.07 12.27
C ILE A 53 -4.67 3.12 10.82
N VAL A 54 -5.98 3.18 10.57
CA VAL A 54 -6.54 3.28 9.20
C VAL A 54 -5.98 4.51 8.48
N ASN A 55 -5.97 5.68 9.14
CA ASN A 55 -5.45 6.90 8.53
C ASN A 55 -3.96 6.79 8.16
N ARG A 56 -3.15 6.22 9.05
CA ARG A 56 -1.73 5.96 8.80
C ARG A 56 -1.53 5.05 7.60
N GLU A 57 -2.24 3.92 7.56
CA GLU A 57 -2.09 2.94 6.47
C GLU A 57 -2.59 3.50 5.13
N CYS A 58 -3.71 4.23 5.11
CA CYS A 58 -4.19 4.95 3.92
C CYS A 58 -3.17 5.96 3.37
N GLY A 59 -2.44 6.65 4.26
CA GLY A 59 -1.34 7.53 3.88
C GLY A 59 -0.18 6.78 3.23
N ARG A 60 0.21 5.63 3.79
CA ARG A 60 1.27 4.76 3.22
C ARG A 60 0.87 4.14 1.89
N PHE A 61 -0.39 3.77 1.79
CA PHE A 61 -1.03 3.17 0.61
C PHE A 61 -1.26 4.17 -0.53
N GLN A 62 -1.16 5.47 -0.23
CA GLN A 62 -1.41 6.57 -1.17
C GLN A 62 -2.81 6.50 -1.78
N VAL A 63 -3.86 6.36 -0.95
CA VAL A 63 -5.24 6.22 -1.44
C VAL A 63 -5.64 7.32 -2.43
N GLY A 64 -5.15 8.55 -2.22
CA GLY A 64 -5.45 9.69 -3.09
C GLY A 64 -4.85 9.60 -4.49
N SER A 65 -3.92 8.67 -4.75
CA SER A 65 -3.35 8.45 -6.08
C SER A 65 -4.13 7.43 -6.91
N LEU A 66 -5.17 6.79 -6.35
CA LEU A 66 -5.95 5.76 -7.02
C LEU A 66 -7.18 6.34 -7.73
N THR A 67 -7.54 5.72 -8.85
CA THR A 67 -8.81 6.01 -9.52
C THR A 67 -9.99 5.37 -8.77
N GLY A 68 -11.21 5.87 -9.03
CA GLY A 68 -12.43 5.27 -8.46
C GLY A 68 -12.58 3.79 -8.81
N GLU A 69 -12.27 3.41 -10.04
CA GLU A 69 -12.25 2.01 -10.50
C GLU A 69 -11.24 1.17 -9.70
N GLN A 70 -10.01 1.66 -9.52
CA GLN A 70 -9.01 0.95 -8.72
C GLN A 70 -9.46 0.76 -7.27
N ILE A 71 -10.15 1.75 -6.69
CA ILE A 71 -10.72 1.61 -5.35
C ILE A 71 -11.80 0.51 -5.32
N GLN A 72 -12.69 0.46 -6.31
CA GLN A 72 -13.70 -0.59 -6.43
C GLN A 72 -13.08 -1.99 -6.57
N CYS A 73 -12.05 -2.11 -7.40
CA CYS A 73 -11.25 -3.32 -7.57
C CYS A 73 -10.64 -3.79 -6.23
N LEU A 74 -10.11 -2.89 -5.42
CA LEU A 74 -9.54 -3.23 -4.12
C LEU A 74 -10.61 -3.62 -3.09
N ILE A 75 -11.79 -3.00 -3.13
CA ILE A 75 -12.94 -3.41 -2.31
C ILE A 75 -13.37 -4.84 -2.68
N PHE A 76 -13.40 -5.17 -3.97
CA PHE A 76 -13.69 -6.53 -4.43
C PHE A 76 -12.67 -7.54 -3.91
N ILE A 77 -11.37 -7.25 -4.05
CA ILE A 77 -10.27 -8.07 -3.51
C ILE A 77 -10.40 -8.25 -1.98
N CYS A 78 -10.75 -7.20 -1.24
CA CYS A 78 -11.00 -7.26 0.21
C CYS A 78 -12.13 -8.22 0.59
N GLY A 79 -13.14 -8.35 -0.26
CA GLY A 79 -14.28 -9.25 -0.06
C GLY A 79 -13.92 -10.73 -0.20
N LEU A 80 -12.84 -11.05 -0.90
CA LEU A 80 -12.34 -12.42 -1.11
C LEU A 80 -11.64 -12.94 0.16
N GLN A 81 -12.41 -13.23 1.21
CA GLN A 81 -11.87 -13.59 2.54
C GLN A 81 -11.61 -15.09 2.71
N PHE A 82 -12.19 -15.95 1.88
CA PHE A 82 -12.04 -17.38 2.04
C PHE A 82 -10.59 -17.84 1.76
N PRO A 83 -10.10 -18.88 2.46
CA PRO A 83 -8.75 -19.40 2.20
C PRO A 83 -8.53 -19.87 0.77
N MET A 84 -9.57 -20.42 0.12
CA MET A 84 -9.52 -20.85 -1.29
C MET A 84 -9.27 -19.70 -2.25
N ASP A 85 -9.59 -18.46 -1.86
CA ASP A 85 -9.41 -17.28 -2.70
C ASP A 85 -8.02 -16.63 -2.52
N ALA A 86 -7.14 -17.19 -1.70
CA ALA A 86 -5.86 -16.55 -1.36
C ALA A 86 -4.96 -16.32 -2.58
N ASP A 87 -4.90 -17.30 -3.49
CA ASP A 87 -4.10 -17.23 -4.71
C ASP A 87 -4.66 -16.20 -5.68
N ILE A 88 -5.98 -16.22 -5.91
CA ILE A 88 -6.63 -15.26 -6.81
C ILE A 88 -6.57 -13.83 -6.25
N ARG A 89 -6.74 -13.64 -4.95
CA ARG A 89 -6.58 -12.34 -4.27
C ARG A 89 -5.18 -11.75 -4.51
N THR A 90 -4.14 -12.60 -4.47
CA THR A 90 -2.75 -12.19 -4.71
C THR A 90 -2.52 -11.78 -6.16
N ARG A 91 -3.06 -12.56 -7.12
CA ARG A 91 -3.00 -12.24 -8.56
C ARG A 91 -3.72 -10.94 -8.90
N LEU A 92 -4.97 -10.81 -8.47
CA LEU A 92 -5.82 -9.64 -8.70
C LEU A 92 -5.19 -8.36 -8.13
N LEU A 93 -4.59 -8.43 -6.95
CA LEU A 93 -3.88 -7.28 -6.36
C LEU A 93 -2.65 -6.88 -7.19
N SER A 94 -1.95 -7.85 -7.79
CA SER A 94 -0.79 -7.57 -8.64
C SER A 94 -1.23 -6.90 -9.94
N GLN A 95 -2.39 -7.28 -10.48
CA GLN A 95 -2.98 -6.68 -11.67
C GLN A 95 -3.36 -5.22 -11.44
N VAL A 96 -4.02 -4.89 -10.32
CA VAL A 96 -4.35 -3.49 -9.94
C VAL A 96 -3.09 -2.64 -9.75
N GLN A 97 -1.99 -3.25 -9.30
CA GLN A 97 -0.70 -2.57 -9.14
C GLN A 97 -0.02 -2.27 -10.48
N GLN A 98 -0.11 -3.19 -11.45
CA GLN A 98 0.59 -3.11 -12.73
C GLN A 98 -0.22 -2.37 -13.81
N ASN A 99 -1.55 -2.45 -13.74
CA ASN A 99 -2.45 -1.86 -14.73
C ASN A 99 -3.29 -0.74 -14.08
N SER A 100 -3.00 0.50 -14.46
CA SER A 100 -3.73 1.67 -13.95
C SER A 100 -5.16 1.82 -14.49
N THR A 101 -5.53 1.03 -15.51
CA THR A 101 -6.86 1.11 -16.17
C THR A 101 -7.68 -0.15 -15.98
N VAL A 102 -7.26 -1.09 -15.10
CA VAL A 102 -8.05 -2.29 -14.83
C VAL A 102 -9.40 -1.91 -14.24
N THR A 103 -10.45 -2.54 -14.76
CA THR A 103 -11.83 -2.35 -14.30
C THR A 103 -12.27 -3.50 -13.41
N LEU A 104 -13.28 -3.24 -12.58
CA LEU A 104 -13.86 -4.29 -11.73
C LEU A 104 -14.43 -5.45 -12.55
N GLN A 105 -15.00 -5.17 -13.73
CA GLN A 105 -15.58 -6.18 -14.61
C GLN A 105 -14.52 -7.14 -15.17
N GLU A 106 -13.37 -6.62 -15.59
CA GLU A 106 -12.26 -7.44 -16.09
C GLU A 106 -11.74 -8.37 -14.99
N MET A 107 -11.64 -7.88 -13.75
CA MET A 107 -11.22 -8.70 -12.61
C MET A 107 -12.22 -9.79 -12.26
N ALA A 108 -13.51 -9.46 -12.28
CA ALA A 108 -14.56 -10.44 -12.02
C ALA A 108 -14.59 -11.55 -13.08
N ALA A 109 -14.25 -11.23 -14.34
CA ALA A 109 -14.16 -12.22 -15.42
C ALA A 109 -12.92 -13.13 -15.33
N GLU A 110 -11.89 -12.72 -14.58
CA GLU A 110 -10.67 -13.52 -14.33
C GLU A 110 -10.82 -14.51 -13.16
N CYS A 111 -11.92 -14.43 -12.41
CA CYS A 111 -12.29 -15.30 -11.29
C CYS A 111 -13.06 -16.53 -11.75
#